data_AF-A0A2E5ERQ1-F1
#
_entry.id   AF-A0A2E5ERQ1-F1
#
_cell.length_a   1.000
_cell.length_b   1.000
_cell.length_c   1.000
_cell.angle_alpha   90.00
_cell.angle_beta   90.00
_cell.angle_gamma   90.00
#
_symmetry.space_group_name_H-M   'P 1'
#
loop_
_entity.id
_entity.type
_entity.pdbx_description
1 polymer ?
#
loop_
_entity_poly.entity_id
_entity_poly.type
_entity_poly.pdbx_seq_one_letter_code
_entity_poly.pdbx_strand_id
1 'polypeptide(L)' 'MTALDALLEPIRHSPQLLEVVEQYRLAGDGFELLQKSTTGELRSEVVEGFVAPISSFFSEEENVKALRTLLADQ' A
#
# COMPACT_ATOMS: atom_id res chain seq x y z
N MET A 1 -1.45 24.21 22.99
CA MET A 1 -1.71 22.86 22.43
C MET A 1 -3.21 22.72 22.28
N THR A 2 -3.68 22.41 21.08
CA THR A 2 -5.11 22.23 20.80
C THR A 2 -5.57 20.85 21.29
N ALA A 3 -6.88 20.67 21.50
CA ALA A 3 -7.45 19.35 21.82
C ALA A 3 -7.13 18.30 20.74
N LEU A 4 -6.95 18.74 19.49
CA LEU A 4 -6.52 17.89 18.37
C LEU A 4 -5.05 17.46 18.53
N ASP A 5 -4.16 18.33 18.99
CA ASP A 5 -2.75 17.99 19.20
C ASP A 5 -2.57 16.88 20.25
N ALA A 6 -3.35 16.94 21.34
CA ALA A 6 -3.34 15.94 22.41
C ALA A 6 -3.89 14.57 21.97
N LEU A 7 -4.83 14.55 21.03
CA LEU A 7 -5.37 13.31 20.45
C LEU A 7 -4.40 12.65 19.46
N LEU A 8 -3.51 13.43 18.84
CA LEU A 8 -2.53 12.95 17.88
C LEU A 8 -1.21 12.51 18.54
N GLU A 9 -0.92 12.94 19.77
CA GLU A 9 0.30 12.61 20.53
C GLU A 9 0.56 11.09 20.65
N PRO A 10 -0.43 10.23 20.99
CA PRO A 10 -0.24 8.79 21.06
C PRO A 10 0.08 8.14 19.70
N ILE A 11 -0.39 8.73 18.61
CA ILE A 11 -0.12 8.28 17.23
C ILE A 11 1.29 8.72 16.80
N ARG A 12 1.75 9.91 17.24
CA ARG A 12 3.12 10.39 16.99
C ARG A 12 4.19 9.52 17.66
N HIS A 13 3.86 8.86 18.77
CA HIS A 13 4.79 8.04 19.57
C HIS A 13 4.57 6.52 19.47
N SER A 14 3.51 6.07 18.80
CA SER A 14 3.32 4.66 18.43
C SER A 14 3.87 4.42 17.02
N PRO A 15 4.96 3.67 16.83
CA PRO A 15 5.60 3.50 15.51
C PRO A 15 4.81 2.59 14.55
N GLN A 16 3.56 2.21 14.86
CA GLN A 16 2.72 1.46 13.93
C GLN A 16 1.76 2.41 13.22
N LEU A 17 2.32 3.27 12.35
CA LEU A 17 1.52 3.81 11.24
C LEU A 17 0.95 2.59 10.51
N LEU A 18 -0.37 2.50 10.41
CA LEU A 18 -1.02 1.41 9.70
C LEU A 18 -0.48 1.36 8.27
N GLU A 19 0.22 0.27 7.94
CA GLU A 19 0.69 -0.05 6.60
C GLU A 19 -0.53 -0.33 5.72
N VAL A 20 -0.91 0.67 4.93
CA VAL A 20 -2.11 0.63 4.09
C VAL A 20 -1.72 0.99 2.67
N VAL A 21 -2.19 0.20 1.72
CA VAL A 21 -2.13 0.53 0.30
C VAL A 21 -3.53 0.87 -0.18
N GLU A 22 -3.65 2.00 -0.88
CA GLU A 22 -4.84 2.40 -1.61
C GLU A 22 -4.54 2.35 -3.12
N GLN A 23 -5.41 1.68 -3.87
CA GLN A 23 -5.35 1.63 -5.32
C GLN A 23 -6.48 2.47 -5.90
N TYR A 24 -6.12 3.33 -6.84
CA TYR A 24 -7.05 4.22 -7.52
C TYR A 24 -7.06 3.96 -9.02
N ARG A 25 -8.24 4.11 -9.63
CA ARG A 25 -8.42 4.15 -11.09
C ARG A 25 -8.75 5.56 -11.51
N LEU A 26 -8.11 6.04 -12.57
CA LEU A 26 -8.52 7.27 -13.23
C LEU A 26 -9.88 7.06 -13.91
N ALA A 27 -10.87 7.88 -13.56
CA ALA A 27 -12.21 7.86 -14.12
C ALA A 27 -12.65 9.31 -14.44
N GLY A 28 -12.69 9.64 -15.73
CA GLY A 28 -12.97 11.01 -16.18
C GLY A 28 -11.85 11.98 -15.74
N ASP A 29 -12.22 12.96 -14.92
CA ASP A 29 -11.33 13.96 -14.32
C ASP A 29 -10.96 13.64 -12.85
N GLY A 30 -11.43 12.50 -12.32
CA GLY A 30 -11.23 12.10 -10.93
C GLY A 30 -10.58 10.72 -10.76
N PHE A 31 -10.29 10.39 -9.50
CA PHE A 31 -9.78 9.07 -9.11
C PHE A 31 -10.82 8.32 -8.28
N GLU A 32 -11.18 7.12 -8.73
CA GLU A 32 -12.06 6.20 -8.02
C GLU A 32 -11.22 5.21 -7.20
N LEU A 33 -11.55 5.05 -5.92
CA LEU A 33 -10.90 4.07 -5.06
C LEU A 33 -11.35 2.65 -5.45
N LEU A 34 -10.40 1.81 -5.85
CA LEU A 34 -10.65 0.40 -6.18
C LEU A 34 -10.42 -0.51 -4.97
N GLN A 35 -9.34 -0.28 -4.23
CA GLN A 35 -8.94 -1.14 -3.13
C GLN A 35 -8.29 -0.30 -2.03
N LYS A 36 -8.59 -0.64 -0.77
CA LYS A 36 -7.89 -0.15 0.42
C LYS A 36 -7.66 -1.32 1.35
N SER A 37 -6.40 -1.70 1.52
CA SER A 37 -6.05 -2.94 2.23
C SER A 37 -4.76 -2.76 3.03
N THR A 38 -4.70 -3.43 4.18
CA THR A 38 -3.49 -3.55 5.02
C THR A 38 -2.74 -4.87 4.80
N THR A 39 -3.40 -5.87 4.22
CA THR A 39 -2.86 -7.22 4.01
C THR A 39 -3.38 -7.82 2.71
N GLY A 40 -2.75 -8.91 2.26
CA GLY A 40 -3.11 -9.61 1.03
C GLY A 40 -2.24 -9.21 -0.15
N GLU A 41 -2.81 -9.21 -1.35
CA GLU A 41 -2.13 -8.90 -2.61
C GLU A 41 -2.71 -7.63 -3.24
N LEU A 42 -1.84 -6.88 -3.92
CA LEU A 42 -2.19 -5.82 -4.84
C LEU A 42 -2.07 -6.36 -6.27
N ARG A 43 -3.12 -6.17 -7.08
CA ARG A 43 -3.14 -6.55 -8.50
C ARG A 43 -3.27 -5.30 -9.35
N SER A 44 -2.44 -5.17 -10.37
CA SER A 44 -2.55 -4.03 -11.27
C SER A 44 -3.69 -4.25 -12.26
N GLU A 45 -4.53 -3.22 -12.43
CA GLU A 45 -5.58 -3.19 -13.46
C GLU A 45 -5.03 -2.87 -14.87
N VAL A 46 -3.81 -2.33 -14.94
CA VAL A 46 -3.21 -1.81 -16.20
C VAL A 46 -1.93 -2.53 -16.61
N VAL A 47 -1.21 -3.12 -15.65
CA VAL A 47 -0.01 -3.92 -15.92
C VAL A 47 -0.38 -5.38 -15.78
N GLU A 48 -0.54 -6.06 -16.91
CA GLU A 48 -0.86 -7.49 -16.94
C GLU A 48 0.23 -8.30 -16.20
N GLY A 49 -0.21 -9.29 -15.42
CA GLY A 49 0.68 -10.14 -14.62
C GLY A 49 1.25 -9.50 -13.35
N PHE A 50 1.05 -8.19 -13.12
CA PHE A 50 1.54 -7.56 -11.89
C PHE A 50 0.67 -7.95 -10.69
N VAL A 51 1.27 -8.74 -9.81
CA VAL A 51 0.73 -9.14 -8.50
C VAL A 51 1.84 -9.01 -7.47
N ALA A 52 1.61 -8.24 -6.40
CA ALA A 52 2.58 -8.05 -5.33
C ALA A 52 1.91 -8.15 -3.95
N PRO A 53 2.49 -8.86 -2.97
CA PRO A 53 2.01 -8.83 -1.59
C PRO A 53 2.02 -7.41 -1.02
N ILE A 54 1.01 -7.01 -0.25
CA ILE A 54 0.98 -5.65 0.35
C ILE A 54 2.17 -5.41 1.29
N SER A 55 2.65 -6.45 1.98
CA SER A 55 3.85 -6.38 2.82
C SER A 55 5.12 -6.01 2.05
N SER A 56 5.18 -6.29 0.74
CA SER A 56 6.36 -6.00 -0.08
C SER A 56 6.55 -4.49 -0.35
N PHE A 57 5.57 -3.65 -0.02
CA PHE A 57 5.68 -2.19 -0.10
C PHE A 57 6.31 -1.57 1.15
N PHE A 58 6.39 -2.34 2.25
CA PHE A 58 6.86 -1.85 3.55
C PHE A 58 8.07 -2.61 4.09
N SER A 59 8.41 -3.78 3.52
CA SER A 59 9.61 -4.56 3.85
C SER A 59 10.52 -4.71 2.63
N GLU A 60 11.78 -4.32 2.76
CA GLU A 60 12.80 -4.48 1.71
C GLU A 60 13.03 -5.96 1.34
N GLU A 61 13.02 -6.85 2.34
CA GLU A 61 13.18 -8.29 2.12
C GLU A 61 12.04 -8.85 1.26
N GLU A 62 10.80 -8.52 1.60
CA GLU A 62 9.61 -8.93 0.83
C GLU A 62 9.56 -8.24 -0.54
N ASN A 63 10.06 -6.99 -0.65
CA ASN A 63 10.16 -6.27 -1.92
C ASN A 63 11.05 -7.00 -2.92
N VAL A 64 12.28 -7.32 -2.52
CA VAL A 64 13.24 -8.02 -3.39
C VAL A 64 12.70 -9.39 -3.81
N LYS A 65 12.03 -10.09 -2.90
CA LYS A 65 11.38 -11.37 -3.20
C LYS A 65 10.25 -11.20 -4.22
N ALA A 66 9.37 -10.23 -4.04
CA ALA A 66 8.29 -9.94 -4.97
C ALA A 66 8.81 -9.55 -6.37
N LEU A 67 9.83 -8.69 -6.45
CA LEU A 67 10.47 -8.32 -7.72
C LEU A 67 11.07 -9.52 -8.45
N ARG A 68 11.72 -10.44 -7.74
CA ARG A 68 12.27 -11.66 -8.34
C ARG A 68 11.18 -12.52 -8.96
N THR A 69 10.05 -12.69 -8.27
CA THR A 69 8.90 -13.44 -8.80
C THR A 69 8.33 -12.75 -10.04
N LEU A 70 8.08 -11.44 -9.97
CA LEU A 70 7.55 -10.66 -11.10
C LEU A 70 8.43 -10.71 -12.35
N LEU A 71 9.75 -10.73 -12.18
CA LEU A 71 10.71 -10.78 -13.30
C LEU A 71 10.98 -12.20 -13.80
N ALA A 72 10.67 -13.24 -13.00
CA ALA A 72 10.83 -14.64 -13.41
C ALA A 72 9.65 -15.13 -14.26
N ASP A 73 8.46 -14.53 -14.09
CA ASP A 73 7.23 -14.86 -14.81
C ASP A 73 7.04 -14.05 -16.11
N GLN A 74 8.09 -13.32 -16.56
CA GLN A 74 8.15 -12.58 -17.84
C GLN A 74 8.85 -13.40 -18.92
#